data_AF-A0A435BFL0-F1
#
_entry.id   AF-A0A435BFL0-F1
#
_cell.length_a   1.000
_cell.length_b   1.000
_cell.length_c   1.000
_cell.angle_alpha   90.00
_cell.angle_beta   90.00
_cell.angle_gamma   90.00
#
_symmetry.space_group_name_H-M   'P 1'
#
loop_
_entity.id
_entity.type
_entity.pdbx_description
1 polymer ?
#
loop_
_entity_poly.entity_id
_entity_poly.type
_entity_poly.pdbx_seq_one_letter_code
_entity_poly.pdbx_strand_id
1 'polypeptide(L)'
;VLREAMAKKRVAARSCVVLYQRGREVVIQPFGKGMLLTELRTHDEMIPEKTVFDDLKSPKYDQDLLEIAGLLIDKKVTKFDPSKFEDTYEDALVAMIDAKRKGKKPPKPAPRPKENVVDLASVLRKSLAKEGIKAGPKSKVTRKSA
;
A
#
# COMPACT_ATOMS: atom_id res chain seq x y z
N VAL A 1 -26.03 -10.74 -23.15
CA VAL A 1 -26.23 -12.21 -23.13
C VAL A 1 -24.96 -12.96 -22.72
N LEU A 2 -23.81 -12.75 -23.38
CA LEU A 2 -22.56 -13.47 -23.03
C LEU A 2 -22.11 -13.26 -21.57
N ARG A 3 -22.11 -12.02 -21.07
CA ARG A 3 -21.81 -11.68 -19.66
C ARG A 3 -22.65 -12.52 -18.67
N GLU A 4 -23.97 -12.54 -18.88
CA GLU A 4 -24.92 -13.31 -18.06
C GLU A 4 -24.62 -14.81 -18.09
N ALA A 5 -24.32 -15.35 -19.28
CA ALA A 5 -23.98 -16.76 -19.44
C ALA A 5 -22.66 -17.11 -18.73
N MET A 6 -21.63 -16.26 -18.84
CA MET A 6 -20.35 -16.43 -18.15
C MET A 6 -20.52 -16.37 -16.62
N ALA A 7 -21.35 -15.44 -16.14
CA ALA A 7 -21.64 -15.30 -14.71
C ALA A 7 -22.38 -16.53 -14.16
N LYS A 8 -23.40 -17.02 -14.88
CA LYS A 8 -24.16 -18.23 -14.50
C LYS A 8 -23.28 -19.48 -14.50
N LYS A 9 -22.40 -19.61 -15.50
CA LYS A 9 -21.48 -20.76 -15.60
C LYS A 9 -20.22 -20.61 -14.75
N ARG A 10 -20.00 -19.47 -14.08
CA ARG A 10 -18.79 -19.14 -13.30
C ARG A 10 -17.50 -19.36 -14.10
N VAL A 11 -17.51 -18.96 -15.37
CA VAL A 11 -16.36 -19.07 -16.27
C VAL A 11 -15.81 -17.69 -16.63
N ALA A 12 -14.51 -17.65 -16.91
CA ALA A 12 -13.82 -16.50 -17.47
C ALA A 12 -13.21 -16.88 -18.82
N ALA A 13 -13.05 -15.91 -19.72
CA ALA A 13 -12.43 -16.12 -21.02
C ALA A 13 -10.94 -15.76 -20.92
N ARG A 14 -10.07 -16.62 -21.42
CA ARG A 14 -8.65 -16.29 -21.64
C ARG A 14 -8.48 -15.81 -23.07
N SER A 15 -7.69 -14.76 -23.26
CA SER A 15 -7.39 -14.21 -24.59
C SER A 15 -6.00 -13.55 -24.61
N CYS A 16 -5.56 -13.14 -25.79
CA CYS A 16 -4.36 -12.33 -25.98
C CYS A 16 -4.75 -11.04 -26.69
N VAL A 17 -4.35 -9.90 -26.13
CA VAL A 17 -4.61 -8.57 -26.69
C VAL A 17 -3.29 -7.87 -26.93
N VAL A 18 -3.14 -7.24 -28.09
CA VAL A 18 -1.97 -6.39 -28.38
C VAL A 18 -2.23 -4.99 -27.85
N LEU A 19 -1.47 -4.58 -26.83
CA LEU A 19 -1.47 -3.23 -26.28
C LEU A 19 -0.09 -2.62 -26.46
N TYR A 20 -0.01 -1.42 -27.04
CA TYR A 20 1.26 -0.71 -27.27
C TYR A 20 2.30 -1.58 -28.00
N GLN A 21 1.89 -2.24 -29.09
CA GLN A 21 2.73 -3.13 -29.91
C GLN A 21 3.22 -4.42 -29.21
N ARG A 22 2.79 -4.71 -27.98
CA ARG A 22 3.13 -5.95 -27.26
C ARG A 22 1.88 -6.78 -26.98
N GLY A 23 1.93 -8.06 -27.32
CA GLY A 23 0.90 -9.04 -26.94
C GLY A 23 0.92 -9.28 -25.43
N ARG A 24 -0.25 -9.22 -24.81
CA ARG A 24 -0.45 -9.46 -23.37
C ARG A 24 -1.54 -10.51 -23.20
N GLU A 25 -1.25 -11.50 -22.37
CA GLU A 25 -2.24 -12.49 -21.95
C GLU A 25 -3.23 -11.82 -21.01
N VAL A 26 -4.52 -12.02 -21.24
CA VAL A 26 -5.59 -11.38 -20.49
C VAL A 26 -6.68 -12.37 -20.12
N VAL A 27 -7.32 -12.10 -18.99
CA VAL A 27 -8.55 -12.78 -18.56
C VAL A 27 -9.69 -11.78 -18.59
N ILE A 28 -10.77 -12.16 -19.24
CA ILE A 28 -11.99 -11.37 -19.35
C ILE A 28 -13.07 -12.07 -18.51
N GLN A 29 -13.60 -11.36 -17.53
CA GLN A 29 -14.61 -11.89 -16.62
C GLN A 29 -15.82 -10.94 -16.48
N PRO A 30 -17.03 -11.46 -16.23
CA PRO A 30 -18.19 -10.62 -15.96
C PRO A 30 -17.99 -9.83 -14.66
N PHE A 31 -18.19 -8.51 -14.69
CA PHE A 31 -18.04 -7.64 -13.52
C PHE A 31 -19.15 -6.59 -13.46
N GLY A 32 -20.02 -6.70 -12.46
CA GLY A 32 -21.19 -5.83 -12.33
C GLY A 32 -22.03 -5.81 -13.62
N LYS A 33 -22.25 -4.62 -14.19
CA LYS A 33 -22.98 -4.43 -15.45
C LYS A 33 -22.11 -4.65 -16.71
N GLY A 34 -20.79 -4.78 -16.57
CA GLY A 34 -19.82 -4.87 -17.68
C GLY A 34 -18.96 -6.13 -17.65
N MET A 35 -17.81 -6.03 -18.31
CA MET A 35 -16.75 -7.04 -18.32
C MET A 35 -15.48 -6.40 -17.79
N LEU A 36 -14.72 -7.13 -16.99
CA LEU A 36 -13.39 -6.74 -16.52
C LEU A 36 -12.35 -7.50 -17.32
N LEU A 37 -11.38 -6.77 -17.86
CA LEU A 37 -10.18 -7.33 -18.47
C LEU A 37 -9.03 -7.17 -17.47
N THR A 38 -8.43 -8.29 -17.08
CA THR A 38 -7.27 -8.33 -16.19
C THR A 38 -6.09 -8.87 -16.96
N GLU A 39 -5.00 -8.10 -17.00
CA GLU A 39 -3.74 -8.56 -17.57
C GLU A 39 -3.11 -9.62 -16.67
N LEU A 40 -2.62 -10.70 -17.29
CA LEU A 40 -1.89 -11.76 -16.62
C LEU A 40 -0.38 -11.56 -16.81
N ARG A 41 0.36 -11.70 -15.70
CA ARG A 41 1.82 -11.81 -15.76
C ARG A 41 2.23 -13.22 -16.15
N THR A 42 3.27 -13.33 -16.97
CA THR A 42 3.85 -14.62 -17.35
C THR A 42 4.68 -15.19 -16.21
N HIS A 43 4.96 -16.50 -16.28
CA HIS A 43 5.79 -17.18 -15.28
C HIS A 43 7.14 -16.49 -15.07
N ASP A 44 7.77 -16.03 -16.14
CA ASP A 44 9.10 -15.40 -16.07
C ASP A 44 9.09 -14.01 -15.42
N GLU A 45 7.92 -13.36 -15.34
CA GLU A 45 7.72 -12.08 -14.63
C GLU A 45 7.41 -12.27 -13.13
N MET A 46 7.21 -13.52 -12.69
CA MET A 46 6.91 -13.85 -11.30
C MET A 46 8.20 -14.21 -10.55
N ILE A 47 8.48 -13.48 -9.48
CA ILE A 47 9.58 -13.79 -8.58
C ILE A 47 9.06 -14.82 -7.55
N PRO A 48 9.73 -15.97 -7.38
CA PRO A 48 9.33 -16.96 -6.39
C PRO A 48 9.34 -16.38 -4.98
N GLU A 49 8.35 -16.76 -4.17
CA GLU A 49 8.21 -16.31 -2.77
C GLU A 49 9.48 -16.58 -1.95
N LYS A 50 10.12 -17.73 -2.18
CA LYS A 50 11.33 -18.16 -1.51
C LYS A 50 12.48 -17.17 -1.72
N THR A 51 12.66 -16.71 -2.94
CA THR A 51 13.70 -15.72 -3.27
C THR A 51 13.52 -14.39 -2.51
N VAL A 52 12.28 -14.03 -2.15
CA VAL A 52 11.99 -12.77 -1.45
C VAL A 52 11.94 -12.95 0.08
N PHE A 53 11.47 -14.11 0.55
CA PHE A 53 11.13 -14.30 1.96
C PHE A 53 12.00 -15.32 2.70
N ASP A 54 12.91 -16.05 2.04
CA ASP A 54 13.75 -17.07 2.71
C ASP A 54 14.62 -16.47 3.83
N ASP A 55 15.03 -15.21 3.71
CA ASP A 55 15.81 -14.49 4.72
C ASP A 55 14.95 -13.95 5.89
N LEU A 56 13.62 -13.96 5.74
CA LEU A 56 12.71 -13.51 6.79
C LEU A 56 12.54 -14.61 7.83
N LYS A 57 13.25 -14.48 8.95
CA LYS A 57 12.95 -15.24 10.16
C LYS A 57 11.54 -14.85 10.63
N SER A 58 10.72 -15.80 11.07
CA SER A 58 9.44 -15.51 11.75
C SER A 58 9.72 -15.13 13.20
N PRO A 59 9.78 -13.83 13.58
CA PRO A 59 10.02 -13.46 14.97
C PRO A 59 8.80 -13.78 15.81
N LYS A 60 9.01 -14.07 17.10
CA LYS A 60 7.94 -13.96 18.08
C LYS A 60 7.63 -12.48 18.27
N TYR A 61 6.41 -12.08 17.94
CA TYR A 61 5.95 -10.70 18.12
C TYR A 61 5.61 -10.43 19.58
N ASP A 62 5.94 -9.23 20.06
CA ASP A 62 5.50 -8.74 21.36
C ASP A 62 3.98 -8.46 21.32
N GLN A 63 3.23 -9.05 22.24
CA GLN A 63 1.76 -8.92 22.31
C GLN A 63 1.34 -7.45 22.52
N ASP A 64 2.10 -6.69 23.31
CA ASP A 64 1.84 -5.27 23.54
C ASP A 64 1.96 -4.45 22.24
N LEU A 65 2.91 -4.80 21.38
CA LEU A 65 3.09 -4.11 20.09
C LEU A 65 1.99 -4.47 19.09
N LEU A 66 1.53 -5.72 19.09
CA LEU A 66 0.39 -6.15 18.27
C LEU A 66 -0.90 -5.44 18.68
N GLU A 67 -1.15 -5.29 19.98
CA GLU A 67 -2.33 -4.57 20.49
C GLU A 67 -2.29 -3.08 20.09
N ILE A 68 -1.13 -2.43 20.23
CA ILE A 68 -0.93 -1.04 19.79
C ILE A 68 -1.13 -0.91 18.28
N ALA A 69 -0.59 -1.83 17.48
CA ALA A 69 -0.78 -1.84 16.03
C ALA A 69 -2.26 -2.03 15.66
N GLY A 70 -2.99 -2.89 16.36
CA GLY A 70 -4.44 -3.07 16.19
C GLY A 70 -5.21 -1.78 16.44
N LEU A 71 -4.98 -1.11 17.57
CA LEU A 71 -5.62 0.17 17.89
C LEU A 71 -5.35 1.26 16.85
N LEU A 72 -4.15 1.27 16.26
CA LEU A 72 -3.79 2.18 15.19
C LEU A 72 -4.54 1.90 13.90
N ILE A 73 -4.66 0.63 13.53
CA ILE A 73 -5.45 0.21 12.37
C ILE A 73 -6.88 0.68 12.59
N ASP A 74 -7.50 0.35 13.72
CA ASP A 74 -8.90 0.72 14.03
C ASP A 74 -9.14 2.23 13.97
N LYS A 75 -8.22 3.04 14.51
CA LYS A 75 -8.34 4.50 14.48
C LYS A 75 -8.10 5.10 13.09
N LYS A 76 -7.23 4.48 12.27
CA LYS A 76 -6.89 4.96 10.91
C LYS A 76 -7.70 4.30 9.80
N VAL A 77 -8.57 3.34 10.12
CA VAL A 77 -9.51 2.81 9.13
C VAL A 77 -10.36 3.95 8.61
N THR A 78 -10.30 4.14 7.30
CA THR A 78 -11.11 5.11 6.58
C THR A 78 -11.74 4.44 5.37
N LYS A 79 -12.79 5.06 4.83
CA LYS A 79 -13.32 4.63 3.53
C LYS A 79 -12.32 4.98 2.44
N PHE A 80 -11.93 3.98 1.67
CA PHE A 80 -11.10 4.17 0.49
C PHE A 80 -11.87 5.03 -0.51
N ASP A 81 -11.36 6.23 -0.78
CA ASP A 81 -11.88 7.15 -1.78
C ASP A 81 -10.82 7.31 -2.88
N PRO A 82 -11.02 6.69 -4.05
CA PRO A 82 -10.08 6.75 -5.17
C PRO A 82 -9.80 8.18 -5.64
N SER A 83 -10.75 9.10 -5.43
CA SER A 83 -10.67 10.49 -5.89
C SER A 83 -9.57 11.30 -5.20
N LYS A 84 -9.06 10.80 -4.06
CA LYS A 84 -7.97 11.44 -3.30
C LYS A 84 -6.58 11.06 -3.79
N PHE A 85 -6.47 10.12 -4.72
CA PHE A 85 -5.20 9.72 -5.31
C PHE A 85 -4.99 10.52 -6.59
N GLU A 86 -4.33 11.67 -6.45
CA GLU A 86 -3.97 12.54 -7.55
C GLU A 86 -2.69 12.04 -8.24
N ASP A 87 -2.60 12.27 -9.55
CA ASP A 87 -1.39 11.98 -10.31
C ASP A 87 -0.32 13.03 -10.01
N THR A 88 0.48 12.74 -8.98
CA THR A 88 1.59 13.60 -8.57
C THR A 88 2.57 13.92 -9.70
N TYR A 89 2.64 13.09 -10.75
CA TYR A 89 3.49 13.35 -11.91
C TYR A 89 2.86 14.40 -12.83
N GLU A 90 1.56 14.27 -13.14
CA GLU A 90 0.83 15.25 -13.95
C GLU A 90 0.83 16.63 -13.27
N ASP A 91 0.57 16.69 -11.97
CA ASP A 91 0.59 17.93 -11.20
C ASP A 91 1.98 18.58 -11.20
N ALA A 92 3.04 17.78 -11.02
CA ALA A 92 4.41 18.26 -11.06
C ALA A 92 4.81 18.77 -12.46
N LEU A 93 4.31 18.12 -13.52
CA LEU A 93 4.53 18.57 -14.90
C LEU A 93 3.83 19.90 -15.17
N VAL A 94 2.56 20.05 -14.78
CA VAL A 94 1.81 21.30 -14.93
C VAL A 94 2.51 22.43 -14.18
N ALA A 95 2.92 22.19 -12.93
CA ALA A 95 3.67 23.16 -12.13
C ALA A 95 5.02 23.54 -12.79
N MET A 96 5.72 22.59 -13.40
CA MET A 96 6.96 22.85 -14.14
C MET A 96 6.72 23.69 -15.40
N ILE A 97 5.67 23.38 -16.17
CA ILE A 97 5.28 24.13 -17.38
C ILE A 97 4.94 25.57 -17.01
N ASP A 98 4.17 25.78 -15.95
CA ASP A 98 3.81 27.11 -15.45
C ASP A 98 5.02 27.89 -14.92
N ALA A 99 5.95 27.24 -14.23
CA ALA A 99 7.20 27.87 -13.79
C ALA A 99 8.03 28.33 -14.99
N LYS A 100 8.16 27.50 -16.03
CA LYS A 100 8.85 27.85 -17.28
C LYS A 100 8.15 29.00 -18.01
N ARG A 101 6.82 28.99 -18.15
CA ARG A 101 6.03 30.08 -18.76
C ARG A 101 6.22 31.41 -18.03
N LYS A 102 6.33 31.37 -16.70
CA LYS A 102 6.52 32.56 -15.85
C LYS A 102 8.00 32.97 -15.70
N GLY A 103 8.93 32.33 -16.42
CA GLY A 103 10.37 32.62 -16.35
C GLY A 103 11.02 32.26 -15.01
N LYS A 104 10.36 31.47 -14.16
CA LYS A 104 10.84 31.07 -12.84
C LYS A 104 11.55 29.71 -12.91
N LYS A 105 12.54 29.50 -12.03
CA LYS A 105 13.23 28.22 -11.91
C LYS A 105 12.23 27.11 -11.52
N PRO A 106 12.40 25.89 -12.03
CA PRO A 106 11.49 24.77 -11.73
C PRO A 106 11.43 24.47 -10.22
N PRO A 107 10.31 23.91 -9.74
CA PRO A 107 10.14 23.56 -8.33
C PRO A 107 11.25 22.62 -7.87
N LYS A 108 11.83 22.90 -6.69
CA LYS A 108 12.90 22.07 -6.12
C LYS A 108 12.31 20.72 -5.66
N PRO A 109 13.05 19.61 -5.83
CA PRO A 109 12.66 18.33 -5.26
C PRO A 109 12.46 18.45 -3.74
N ALA A 110 11.43 17.78 -3.21
CA ALA A 110 11.23 17.71 -1.77
C ALA A 110 12.46 17.06 -1.09
N PRO A 111 12.91 17.60 0.06
CA PRO A 111 14.02 17.01 0.78
C PRO A 111 13.67 15.59 1.25
N ARG A 112 14.62 14.66 1.11
CA ARG A 112 14.45 13.29 1.60
C ARG A 112 14.19 13.31 3.11
N PRO A 113 13.17 12.60 3.62
CA PRO A 113 12.94 12.52 5.06
C PRO A 113 14.18 11.94 5.75
N LYS A 114 14.58 12.55 6.87
CA LYS A 114 15.72 12.08 7.67
C LYS A 114 15.31 10.83 8.44
N GLU A 115 16.00 9.72 8.21
CA GLU A 115 15.85 8.49 9.00
C GLU A 115 16.58 8.67 10.34
N ASN A 116 15.84 9.01 11.39
CA ASN A 116 16.33 8.92 12.76
C ASN A 116 15.27 8.20 13.58
N VAL A 117 15.31 6.87 13.58
CA VAL A 117 14.38 6.07 14.35
C VAL A 117 15.11 4.99 15.11
N VAL A 118 15.77 5.40 16.20
CA VAL A 118 16.47 4.48 17.13
C VAL A 118 15.51 3.85 18.14
N ASP A 119 14.27 4.35 18.25
CA ASP A 119 13.26 3.77 19.16
C ASP A 119 11.81 4.05 18.68
N LEU A 120 11.38 3.32 17.65
CA LEU A 120 10.02 3.36 17.11
C LEU A 120 8.96 3.15 18.20
N ALA A 121 9.20 2.25 19.17
CA ALA A 121 8.24 1.89 20.19
C ALA A 121 8.01 3.02 21.20
N SER A 122 9.07 3.70 21.67
CA SER A 122 8.90 4.82 22.61
C SER A 122 8.40 6.10 21.92
N VAL A 123 8.82 6.35 20.67
CA VAL A 123 8.30 7.47 19.87
C VAL A 123 6.82 7.27 19.60
N LEU A 124 6.39 6.05 19.24
CA LEU A 124 4.99 5.73 19.00
C LEU A 124 4.16 5.87 20.27
N ARG A 125 4.62 5.32 21.41
CA ARG A 125 3.95 5.49 22.73
C ARG A 125 3.83 6.96 23.12
N LYS A 126 4.87 7.79 22.88
CA LYS A 126 4.83 9.23 23.14
C LYS A 126 3.87 9.97 22.20
N SER A 127 3.79 9.56 20.93
CA SER A 127 2.85 10.13 19.96
C SER A 127 1.39 9.77 20.30
N LEU A 128 1.13 8.53 20.72
CA LEU A 128 -0.19 8.05 21.15
C LEU A 128 -0.67 8.74 22.43
N ALA A 129 0.22 8.99 23.39
CA ALA A 129 -0.09 9.74 24.59
C ALA A 129 -0.47 11.21 24.29
N LYS A 130 0.12 11.81 23.26
CA LYS A 130 -0.25 13.16 22.78
C LYS A 130 -1.61 13.18 22.05
N GLU A 131 -2.00 12.09 21.40
CA GLU A 131 -3.29 11.94 20.73
C GLU A 131 -4.42 11.42 21.63
N GLY A 132 -4.20 11.32 22.95
CA GLY A 132 -5.22 10.95 23.94
C GLY A 132 -5.50 9.46 24.08
N ILE A 133 -4.69 8.57 23.49
CA ILE A 133 -4.83 7.12 23.64
C ILE A 133 -4.05 6.68 24.88
N LYS A 134 -4.78 6.34 25.95
CA LYS A 134 -4.20 5.78 27.18
C LYS A 134 -4.15 4.26 27.08
N ALA A 135 -2.96 3.70 26.89
CA ALA A 135 -2.72 2.29 27.23
C ALA A 135 -2.78 2.13 28.76
N GLY A 136 -3.38 1.04 29.23
CA GLY A 136 -3.53 0.71 30.66
C GLY A 136 -2.18 0.64 31.41
N PRO A 137 -2.21 0.77 32.74
CA PRO A 137 -1.00 0.98 33.54
C PRO A 137 -0.06 -0.23 33.53
N LYS A 138 1.25 0.06 33.42
CA LYS A 138 2.35 -0.91 33.62
C LYS A 138 2.20 -1.68 34.92
N SER A 139 2.25 -3.02 34.87
CA SER A 139 2.59 -3.79 36.07
C SER A 139 4.06 -3.50 36.42
N LYS A 140 4.29 -3.09 37.67
CA LYS A 140 5.62 -2.84 38.22
C LYS A 140 6.37 -4.18 38.31
N VAL A 141 7.36 -4.40 37.45
CA VAL A 141 8.41 -5.38 37.75
C VAL A 141 9.35 -4.73 38.76
N THR A 142 9.21 -5.12 40.02
CA THR A 142 10.17 -4.84 41.10
C THR A 142 11.56 -5.31 40.69
N ARG A 143 12.51 -4.36 40.64
CA ARG A 143 13.95 -4.67 40.66
C ARG A 143 14.24 -5.45 41.94
N LYS A 144 14.74 -6.68 41.82
CA LYS A 144 15.41 -7.38 42.91
C LYS A 144 16.91 -7.28 42.68
N SER A 145 17.56 -6.58 43.59
CA SER A 145 19.01 -6.50 43.79
C SER A 145 19.60 -7.88 44.10
N ALA A 146 20.68 -8.22 43.40
CA ALA A 146 21.83 -8.96 43.90
C ALA A 146 23.01 -8.68 42.97
#